data_AF-A0A944DG32-F1
#
_entry.id   AF-A0A944DG32-F1
#
_cell.length_a   1.000
_cell.length_b   1.000
_cell.length_c   1.000
_cell.angle_alpha   90.00
_cell.angle_beta   90.00
_cell.angle_gamma   90.00
#
_symmetry.space_group_name_H-M   'P 1'
#
loop_
_entity.id
_entity.type
_entity.pdbx_description
1 polymer ?
#
loop_
_entity_poly.entity_id
_entity_poly.type
_entity_poly.pdbx_seq_one_letter_code
_entity_poly.pdbx_strand_id
1 'polypeptide(L)'
;MAPAAALLGQADTLAQTLSKAAATHQTVPLAAAIGSTGANQSTIDPNAAPLKALHTVARGMADGTDFDAALADASQKNTATAGKLPHLTDAAIVQAAKA
;
A
#
# COMPACT_ATOMS: atom_id res chain seq x y z
N MET A 1 2.74 -11.46 -6.61
CA MET A 1 2.80 -10.12 -5.98
C MET A 1 3.00 -9.00 -7.01
N ALA A 2 4.01 -9.05 -7.88
CA ALA A 2 4.32 -7.98 -8.85
C ALA A 2 3.12 -7.38 -9.64
N PRO A 3 2.21 -8.17 -10.27
CA PRO A 3 1.07 -7.60 -10.99
C PRO A 3 0.04 -6.93 -10.05
N ALA A 4 -0.18 -7.47 -8.85
CA ALA A 4 -1.08 -6.86 -7.87
C ALA A 4 -0.53 -5.54 -7.33
N ALA A 5 0.79 -5.47 -7.05
CA ALA A 5 1.47 -4.24 -6.66
C ALA A 5 1.39 -3.18 -7.76
N ALA A 6 1.55 -3.56 -9.03
CA ALA A 6 1.42 -2.65 -10.16
C ALA A 6 -0.01 -2.06 -10.28
N LEU A 7 -1.04 -2.90 -10.13
CA LEU A 7 -2.43 -2.44 -10.14
C LEU A 7 -2.74 -1.50 -8.96
N LEU A 8 -2.22 -1.79 -7.77
CA LEU A 8 -2.37 -0.91 -6.62
C LEU A 8 -1.68 0.44 -6.83
N GLY A 9 -0.50 0.46 -7.46
CA GLY A 9 0.17 1.71 -7.85
C GLY A 9 -0.63 2.53 -8.88
N GLN A 10 -1.27 1.86 -9.84
CA GLN A 10 -2.17 2.52 -10.80
C GLN A 10 -3.42 3.07 -10.12
N ALA A 11 -4.03 2.30 -9.22
CA ALA A 11 -5.19 2.71 -8.44
C ALA A 11 -4.87 3.92 -7.54
N ASP A 12 -3.71 3.94 -6.88
CA ASP A 12 -3.22 5.07 -6.08
C ASP A 12 -3.07 6.33 -6.95
N THR A 13 -2.43 6.22 -8.11
CA THR A 13 -2.25 7.34 -9.06
C THR A 13 -3.60 7.90 -9.54
N LEU A 14 -4.53 7.01 -9.91
CA LEU A 14 -5.87 7.40 -10.34
C LEU A 14 -6.64 8.09 -9.22
N ALA A 15 -6.62 7.52 -8.02
CA ALA A 15 -7.31 8.05 -6.85
C ALA A 15 -6.79 9.43 -6.45
N GLN A 16 -5.47 9.65 -6.48
CA GLN A 16 -4.86 10.96 -6.24
C GLN A 16 -5.31 11.99 -7.29
N THR A 17 -5.33 11.59 -8.56
CA THR A 17 -5.76 12.46 -9.67
C THR A 17 -7.22 12.88 -9.53
N LEU A 18 -8.11 11.91 -9.28
CA LEU A 18 -9.54 12.17 -9.07
C LEU A 18 -9.79 12.99 -7.80
N SER A 19 -9.07 12.71 -6.71
CA SER A 19 -9.19 13.47 -5.48
C SER A 19 -8.72 14.92 -5.64
N LYS A 20 -7.68 15.15 -6.44
CA LYS A 20 -7.22 16.51 -6.78
C LYS A 20 -8.26 17.26 -7.62
N ALA A 21 -8.88 16.59 -8.59
CA ALA A 21 -9.97 17.17 -9.37
C ALA A 21 -11.17 17.51 -8.47
N ALA A 22 -11.55 16.59 -7.57
CA ALA A 22 -12.61 16.81 -6.60
C ALA A 22 -12.34 18.05 -5.73
N ALA A 23 -11.14 18.15 -5.15
CA ALA A 23 -10.74 19.32 -4.37
C ALA A 23 -10.76 20.63 -5.19
N THR A 24 -10.31 20.58 -6.45
CA THR A 24 -10.29 21.74 -7.37
C THR A 24 -11.70 22.23 -7.70
N HIS A 25 -12.64 21.29 -7.89
CA HIS A 25 -14.05 21.58 -8.14
C HIS A 25 -14.88 21.69 -6.85
N GLN A 26 -14.23 21.80 -5.68
CA GLN A 26 -14.87 21.93 -4.37
C GLN A 26 -15.89 20.83 -4.05
N THR A 27 -15.66 19.61 -4.53
CA THR A 27 -16.41 18.42 -4.17
C THR A 27 -15.66 17.61 -3.10
N VAL A 28 -16.21 16.45 -2.71
CA VAL A 28 -15.64 15.61 -1.65
C VAL A 28 -14.39 14.87 -2.15
N PRO A 29 -13.20 15.12 -1.56
CA PRO A 29 -11.99 14.39 -1.89
C PRO A 29 -12.07 12.92 -1.48
N LEU A 30 -11.26 12.07 -2.10
CA LEU A 30 -11.36 10.63 -1.93
C LEU A 30 -10.54 10.16 -0.72
N ALA A 31 -11.20 9.64 0.33
CA ALA A 31 -10.53 9.15 1.55
C ALA A 31 -9.46 8.08 1.26
N ALA A 32 -9.65 7.27 0.21
CA ALA A 32 -8.68 6.28 -0.25
C ALA A 32 -7.33 6.91 -0.66
N ALA A 33 -7.34 8.15 -1.14
CA ALA A 33 -6.17 8.91 -1.59
C ALA A 33 -5.64 9.88 -0.52
N ILE A 34 -6.53 10.55 0.23
CA ILE A 34 -6.13 11.60 1.19
C ILE A 34 -6.00 11.11 2.64
N GLY A 35 -6.51 9.93 2.95
CA GLY A 35 -6.55 9.36 4.28
C GLY A 35 -7.97 9.17 4.82
N SER A 36 -8.18 8.09 5.57
CA SER A 36 -9.50 7.71 6.13
C SER A 36 -9.65 8.08 7.61
N THR A 37 -8.55 8.13 8.36
CA THR A 37 -8.52 8.47 9.78
C THR A 37 -7.91 9.85 10.05
N GLY A 38 -7.23 10.43 9.05
CA GLY A 38 -6.55 11.72 9.11
C GLY A 38 -5.80 12.00 7.81
N ALA A 39 -5.23 13.19 7.66
CA ALA A 39 -4.48 13.55 6.45
C ALA A 39 -3.24 12.66 6.26
N ASN A 40 -3.19 11.92 5.15
CA ASN A 40 -2.21 10.87 4.87
C ASN A 40 -2.15 9.77 5.94
N GLN A 41 -3.29 9.43 6.56
CA GLN A 41 -3.34 8.38 7.58
C GLN A 41 -4.42 7.36 7.26
N SER A 42 -4.20 6.13 7.70
CA SER A 42 -5.14 5.03 7.60
C SER A 42 -5.00 4.10 8.80
N THR A 43 -5.91 3.13 8.90
CA THR A 43 -5.80 2.05 9.89
C THR A 43 -4.64 1.09 9.61
N ILE A 44 -4.17 1.03 8.36
CA ILE A 44 -3.05 0.16 7.93
C ILE A 44 -1.70 0.84 8.22
N ASP A 45 -1.64 2.15 8.02
CA ASP A 45 -0.44 2.94 8.24
C ASP A 45 -0.78 4.33 8.80
N PRO A 46 -0.23 4.72 9.96
CA PRO A 46 -0.47 6.04 10.55
C PRO A 46 0.14 7.18 9.71
N ASN A 47 1.00 6.89 8.74
CA ASN A 47 1.69 7.86 7.90
C ASN A 47 1.39 7.71 6.39
N ALA A 48 0.46 6.81 6.02
CA ALA A 48 0.01 6.70 4.63
C ALA A 48 -1.51 6.57 4.50
N ALA A 49 -2.05 7.19 3.45
CA ALA A 49 -3.44 7.00 3.03
C ALA A 49 -3.70 5.54 2.62
N PRO A 50 -4.97 5.05 2.63
CA PRO A 50 -5.29 3.64 2.44
C PRO A 50 -4.70 2.99 1.19
N LEU A 51 -4.78 3.62 0.01
CA LEU A 51 -4.25 3.02 -1.22
C LEU A 51 -2.72 2.97 -1.24
N LYS A 52 -2.07 4.03 -0.75
CA LYS A 52 -0.62 4.07 -0.61
C LYS A 52 -0.13 3.01 0.39
N ALA A 53 -0.83 2.85 1.52
CA ALA A 53 -0.53 1.82 2.50
C ALA A 53 -0.68 0.41 1.90
N LEU A 54 -1.79 0.13 1.19
CA LEU A 54 -1.99 -1.16 0.52
C LEU A 54 -0.94 -1.45 -0.55
N HIS A 55 -0.50 -0.43 -1.30
CA HIS A 55 0.58 -0.57 -2.27
C HIS A 55 1.90 -0.95 -1.60
N THR A 56 2.23 -0.38 -0.43
CA THR A 56 3.38 -0.79 0.38
C THR A 56 3.24 -2.24 0.86
N VAL A 57 2.06 -2.61 1.38
CA VAL A 57 1.79 -3.98 1.85
C VAL A 57 2.00 -5.02 0.75
N ALA A 58 1.54 -4.74 -0.47
CA ALA A 58 1.72 -5.63 -1.62
C ALA A 58 3.16 -5.69 -2.17
N ARG A 59 4.03 -4.77 -1.71
CA ARG A 59 5.45 -4.66 -2.09
C ARG A 59 6.39 -5.12 -0.98
N GLY A 60 5.86 -5.72 0.07
CA GLY A 60 6.66 -6.25 1.17
C GLY A 60 7.71 -7.24 0.68
N MET A 61 8.87 -7.16 1.29
CA MET A 61 10.02 -8.00 1.04
C MET A 61 10.57 -8.45 2.39
N ALA A 62 10.72 -9.76 2.57
CA ALA A 62 11.22 -10.35 3.81
C ALA A 62 12.43 -11.26 3.54
N ASP A 63 13.27 -11.45 4.55
CA ASP A 63 14.39 -12.36 4.46
C ASP A 63 13.92 -13.80 4.17
N GLY A 64 14.60 -14.47 3.25
CA GLY A 64 14.28 -15.85 2.88
C GLY A 64 15.10 -16.90 3.62
N THR A 65 16.06 -16.47 4.44
CA THR A 65 17.10 -17.33 5.02
C THR A 65 17.14 -17.29 6.54
N ASP A 66 16.82 -16.14 7.14
CA ASP A 66 16.86 -15.91 8.58
C ASP A 66 15.50 -15.40 9.09
N PHE A 67 14.96 -16.08 10.10
CA PHE A 67 13.63 -15.77 10.64
C PHE A 67 13.59 -14.43 11.38
N ASP A 68 14.61 -14.11 12.17
CA ASP A 68 14.65 -12.87 12.95
C ASP A 68 14.79 -11.66 12.01
N ALA A 69 15.59 -11.80 10.95
CA ALA A 69 15.68 -10.83 9.88
C ALA A 69 14.35 -10.68 9.12
N ALA A 70 13.66 -11.78 8.82
CA ALA A 70 12.34 -11.73 8.18
C ALA A 70 11.29 -11.03 9.05
N LEU A 71 11.33 -11.25 10.36
CA LEU A 71 10.44 -10.58 11.31
C LEU A 71 10.75 -9.08 11.41
N ALA A 72 12.03 -8.71 11.44
CA ALA A 72 12.45 -7.32 11.39
C ALA A 72 11.98 -6.64 10.10
N ASP A 73 12.18 -7.27 8.94
CA ASP A 73 11.73 -6.78 7.64
C ASP A 73 10.21 -6.54 7.61
N ALA A 74 9.43 -7.48 8.14
CA ALA A 74 7.97 -7.35 8.24
C ALA A 74 7.57 -6.16 9.12
N SER A 75 8.18 -6.05 10.32
CA SER A 75 7.90 -4.94 11.26
C SER A 75 8.27 -3.56 10.69
N GLN A 76 9.28 -3.51 9.83
CA GLN A 76 9.75 -2.29 9.16
C GLN A 76 9.01 -1.99 7.86
N LYS A 77 8.07 -2.85 7.44
CA LYS A 77 7.39 -2.77 6.14
C LYS A 77 8.39 -2.67 4.98
N ASN A 78 9.47 -3.47 5.03
CA ASN A 78 10.57 -3.39 4.08
C ASN A 78 10.08 -3.71 2.66
N THR A 79 10.54 -2.93 1.67
CA THR A 79 10.24 -3.12 0.24
C THR A 79 11.50 -3.29 -0.62
N ALA A 80 12.68 -3.44 -0.01
CA ALA A 80 13.95 -3.60 -0.72
C ALA A 80 14.05 -5.01 -1.32
N THR A 81 14.48 -5.11 -2.58
CA THR A 81 14.42 -6.38 -3.33
C THR A 81 15.68 -7.22 -3.26
N ALA A 82 16.82 -6.64 -2.87
CA ALA A 82 18.11 -7.32 -2.90
C ALA A 82 18.20 -8.42 -1.83
N GLY A 83 18.25 -9.68 -2.26
CA GLY A 83 18.37 -10.83 -1.36
C GLY A 83 17.12 -11.15 -0.52
N LYS A 84 15.98 -10.53 -0.85
CA LYS A 84 14.71 -10.69 -0.12
C LYS A 84 13.66 -11.35 -1.00
N LEU A 85 12.68 -12.00 -0.36
CA LEU A 85 11.56 -12.67 -1.02
C LEU A 85 10.27 -11.86 -0.89
N PRO A 86 9.40 -11.85 -1.92
CA PRO A 86 8.13 -11.13 -1.85
C PRO A 86 7.19 -11.71 -0.78
N HIS A 87 6.72 -10.87 0.14
CA HIS A 87 5.76 -11.21 1.17
C HIS A 87 4.83 -10.02 1.47
N LEU A 88 3.69 -10.23 2.13
CA LEU A 88 2.87 -9.14 2.67
C LEU A 88 3.51 -8.60 3.95
N THR A 89 3.56 -7.27 4.13
CA THR A 89 4.08 -6.63 5.37
C THR A 89 3.08 -6.67 6.52
N ASP A 90 1.79 -6.67 6.20
CA ASP A 90 0.68 -6.66 7.15
C ASP A 90 -0.35 -7.72 6.78
N ALA A 91 -1.21 -8.05 7.74
CA ALA A 91 -2.35 -8.92 7.49
C ALA A 91 -3.30 -8.27 6.47
N ALA A 92 -3.40 -8.86 5.28
CA ALA A 92 -4.23 -8.35 4.19
C ALA A 92 -4.96 -9.48 3.47
N ILE A 93 -6.20 -9.20 3.06
CA ILE A 93 -6.98 -10.07 2.19
C ILE A 93 -6.83 -9.54 0.77
N VAL A 94 -6.27 -10.36 -0.13
CA VAL A 94 -6.14 -10.02 -1.55
C VAL A 94 -7.20 -10.79 -2.33
N GLN A 95 -8.19 -10.07 -2.86
CA GLN A 95 -9.20 -10.63 -3.74
C GLN A 95 -8.87 -10.29 -5.19
N ALA A 96 -8.68 -11.31 -6.01
CA ALA A 96 -8.52 -11.15 -7.46
C ALA A 96 -9.81 -11.61 -8.14
N ALA A 97 -10.45 -10.71 -8.89
CA ALA A 97 -11.56 -11.04 -9.77
C ALA A 97 -11.06 -11.05 -11.22
N LYS A 98 -11.49 -12.04 -12.00
CA LYS A 98 -11.26 -12.11 -13.44
C LYS A 98 -12.53 -11.63 -14.14
N ALA A 99 -12.38 -10.77 -15.15
CA ALA A 99 -13.48 -10.37 -16.02
C ALA A 99 -13.97 -11.55 -16.88
#